data_AF-A0A0T9JB56-F1
#
_entry.id   AF-A0A0T9JB56-F1
#
_cell.length_a   1.000
_cell.length_b   1.000
_cell.length_c   1.000
_cell.angle_alpha   90.00
_cell.angle_beta   90.00
_cell.angle_gamma   90.00
#
_symmetry.space_group_name_H-M   'P 1'
#
loop_
_entity.id
_entity.type
_entity.pdbx_description
1 polymer ?
#
loop_
_entity_poly.entity_id
_entity_poly.type
_entity_poly.pdbx_seq_one_letter_code
_entity_poly.pdbx_strand_id
1 'polypeptide(L)'
;MKCISVPTSQEAMSRLDFDKCIDGDVIDLNITDEQYRSLVELGLIRLMNDLFDICIDEFEDEKIVGVDSLTQARLLIENDFHPSDHEAVNLLLSQVNKATEYETGLFFYF
;
A
#
# COMPACT_ATOMS: atom_id res chain seq x y z
N MET A 1 -3.86 -0.58 -14.68
CA MET A 1 -3.67 -1.82 -13.91
C MET A 1 -3.37 -1.34 -12.51
N LYS A 2 -4.14 -1.75 -11.51
CA LYS A 2 -3.97 -1.25 -10.13
C LYS A 2 -3.03 -2.20 -9.38
N CYS A 3 -1.88 -1.70 -8.93
CA CYS A 3 -0.89 -2.50 -8.22
C CYS A 3 -0.51 -1.83 -6.89
N ILE A 4 -0.34 -2.66 -5.86
CA ILE A 4 0.24 -2.27 -4.58
C ILE A 4 1.54 -3.06 -4.41
N SER A 5 2.66 -2.36 -4.37
CA SER A 5 4.00 -2.95 -4.37
C SER A 5 4.71 -2.74 -3.05
N VAL A 6 5.46 -3.75 -2.63
CA VAL A 6 6.27 -3.72 -1.40
C VAL A 6 7.69 -4.15 -1.70
N PRO A 7 8.71 -3.30 -1.50
CA PRO A 7 10.10 -3.72 -1.59
C PRO A 7 10.48 -4.68 -0.46
N THR A 8 11.29 -5.70 -0.76
CA THR A 8 11.68 -6.76 0.19
C THR A 8 12.88 -6.41 1.06
N SER A 9 13.54 -5.27 0.78
CA SER A 9 14.68 -4.75 1.55
C SER A 9 14.88 -3.25 1.27
N GLN A 10 15.70 -2.58 2.09
CA GLN A 10 16.08 -1.18 1.86
C GLN A 10 16.81 -1.02 0.53
N GLU A 11 17.67 -1.97 0.17
CA GLU A 11 18.37 -1.97 -1.12
C GLU A 11 17.41 -2.13 -2.29
N ALA A 12 16.40 -3.01 -2.16
CA ALA A 12 15.36 -3.16 -3.17
C ALA A 12 14.52 -1.88 -3.32
N MET A 13 14.16 -1.23 -2.21
CA MET A 13 13.44 0.05 -2.23
C MET A 13 14.27 1.14 -2.90
N SER A 14 15.57 1.19 -2.62
CA SER A 14 16.49 2.10 -3.30
C SER A 14 16.58 1.82 -4.81
N ARG A 15 16.63 0.55 -5.21
CA ARG A 15 16.63 0.15 -6.64
C ARG A 15 15.32 0.51 -7.35
N LEU A 16 14.19 0.43 -6.64
CA LEU A 16 12.87 0.79 -7.17
C LEU A 16 12.80 2.26 -7.59
N ASP A 17 13.33 3.17 -6.77
CA ASP A 17 13.37 4.61 -7.10
C ASP A 17 14.18 4.94 -8.37
N PHE A 18 15.04 4.03 -8.85
CA PHE A 18 15.88 4.22 -10.04
C PHE A 18 15.56 3.27 -11.20
N ASP A 19 14.43 2.54 -11.15
CA ASP A 19 14.05 1.54 -12.16
C ASP A 19 15.14 0.49 -12.41
N LYS A 20 15.71 -0.04 -11.32
CA LYS A 20 16.82 -1.02 -11.33
C LYS A 20 16.48 -2.28 -10.56
N CYS A 21 15.21 -2.57 -10.34
CA CYS A 21 14.78 -3.75 -9.62
C CYS A 21 15.29 -5.03 -10.28
N ILE A 22 15.69 -5.99 -9.46
CA ILE A 22 16.01 -7.36 -9.85
C ILE A 22 14.92 -8.32 -9.36
N ASP A 23 14.88 -9.54 -9.89
CA ASP A 23 13.91 -10.56 -9.50
C ASP A 23 13.91 -10.75 -7.97
N GLY A 24 12.73 -10.60 -7.36
CA GLY A 24 12.53 -10.71 -5.91
C GLY A 24 12.70 -9.42 -5.12
N ASP A 25 13.05 -8.29 -5.75
CA ASP A 25 13.12 -7.00 -5.06
C ASP A 25 11.75 -6.50 -4.60
N VAL A 26 10.69 -6.82 -5.33
CA VAL A 26 9.35 -6.28 -5.08
C VAL A 26 8.33 -7.40 -5.04
N ILE A 27 7.43 -7.32 -4.07
CA ILE A 27 6.22 -8.14 -3.98
C ILE A 27 5.06 -7.30 -4.49
N ASP A 28 4.64 -7.59 -5.71
CA ASP A 28 3.52 -6.92 -6.36
C ASP A 28 2.20 -7.61 -6.03
N LEU A 29 1.19 -6.80 -5.68
CA LEU A 29 -0.17 -7.25 -5.53
C LEU A 29 -1.07 -6.46 -6.48
N ASN A 30 -1.52 -7.12 -7.55
CA ASN A 30 -2.51 -6.57 -8.44
C ASN A 30 -3.90 -6.66 -7.81
N ILE A 31 -4.63 -5.55 -7.81
CA ILE A 31 -6.04 -5.49 -7.44
C ILE A 31 -6.90 -5.17 -8.66
N THR A 32 -8.15 -5.60 -8.64
CA THR A 32 -9.10 -5.28 -9.72
C THR A 32 -9.65 -3.86 -9.57
N ASP A 33 -10.20 -3.29 -10.64
CA ASP A 33 -10.89 -1.99 -10.56
C ASP A 33 -12.06 -2.03 -9.56
N GLU A 34 -12.73 -3.18 -9.41
CA GLU A 34 -13.78 -3.37 -8.42
C GLU A 34 -13.25 -3.33 -6.98
N GLN A 35 -12.12 -3.99 -6.72
CA GLN A 35 -11.45 -3.93 -5.42
C GLN A 35 -10.96 -2.50 -5.11
N TYR A 36 -10.36 -1.81 -6.08
CA TYR A 36 -9.97 -0.42 -5.93
C TYR A 36 -11.18 0.49 -5.63
N ARG A 37 -12.27 0.38 -6.40
CA ARG A 37 -13.51 1.14 -6.14
C ARG A 37 -14.06 0.85 -4.75
N SER A 38 -14.02 -0.40 -4.29
CA SER A 38 -14.43 -0.76 -2.94
C SER A 38 -13.63 -0.02 -1.87
N LEU A 39 -12.30 0.10 -2.01
CA LEU A 39 -11.46 0.88 -1.09
C LEU A 39 -11.83 2.37 -1.08
N VAL A 40 -12.17 2.93 -2.25
CA VAL A 40 -12.59 4.33 -2.40
C VAL A 40 -13.97 4.56 -1.78
N GLU A 41 -14.95 3.69 -2.07
CA GLU A 41 -16.33 3.79 -1.58
C GLU A 41 -16.43 3.60 -0.06
N LEU A 42 -15.57 2.74 0.50
CA LEU A 42 -15.39 2.60 1.95
C LEU A 42 -14.79 3.86 2.60
N GLY A 43 -14.19 4.76 1.81
CA GLY A 43 -13.53 5.97 2.28
C GLY A 43 -12.12 5.73 2.82
N LEU A 44 -11.59 4.51 2.72
CA LEU A 44 -10.26 4.16 3.24
C LEU A 44 -9.16 4.93 2.50
N ILE A 45 -9.23 5.04 1.16
CA ILE A 45 -8.26 5.83 0.38
C ILE A 45 -8.26 7.29 0.82
N ARG A 46 -9.44 7.89 1.04
CA ARG A 46 -9.54 9.28 1.54
C ARG A 46 -8.91 9.43 2.92
N LEU A 47 -9.18 8.51 3.84
CA LEU A 47 -8.60 8.56 5.18
C LEU A 47 -7.07 8.41 5.15
N MET A 48 -6.53 7.59 4.26
CA MET A 48 -5.08 7.47 4.08
C MET A 48 -4.48 8.76 3.50
N ASN A 49 -5.11 9.35 2.48
CA ASN A 49 -4.68 10.64 1.93
C ASN A 49 -4.67 11.73 2.99
N ASP A 50 -5.75 11.84 3.79
CA ASP A 50 -5.89 12.82 4.87
C ASP A 50 -4.83 12.58 5.98
N LEU A 51 -4.54 11.33 6.32
CA LEU A 51 -3.62 10.96 7.41
C LEU A 51 -2.15 11.21 7.05
N PHE A 52 -1.76 10.94 5.80
CA PHE A 52 -0.36 11.01 5.37
C PHE A 52 -0.03 12.26 4.54
N ASP A 53 -1.01 13.11 4.25
CA ASP A 53 -0.86 14.29 3.37
C ASP A 53 -0.33 13.90 1.98
N ILE A 54 -0.95 12.87 1.39
CA ILE A 54 -0.60 12.26 0.10
C ILE A 54 -1.82 12.23 -0.84
N CYS A 55 -1.61 11.89 -2.11
CA CYS A 55 -2.67 11.87 -3.11
C CYS A 55 -2.75 10.52 -3.85
N ILE A 56 -3.20 9.47 -3.16
CA ILE A 56 -3.55 8.20 -3.82
C ILE A 56 -4.85 8.40 -4.62
N ASP A 57 -4.79 8.26 -5.94
CA ASP A 57 -5.95 8.29 -6.83
C ASP A 57 -5.83 7.31 -8.02
N GLU A 58 -6.68 7.46 -9.05
CA GLU A 58 -6.74 6.52 -10.18
C GLU A 58 -5.65 6.74 -11.26
N PHE A 59 -4.80 7.76 -11.12
CA PHE A 59 -3.79 8.13 -12.12
C PHE A 59 -2.44 8.58 -11.54
N GLU A 60 -2.29 8.58 -10.22
CA GLU A 60 -1.07 9.00 -9.53
C GLU A 60 -0.29 7.79 -8.96
N ASP A 61 1.03 7.89 -9.06
CA ASP A 61 1.95 7.01 -8.34
C ASP A 61 2.23 7.62 -6.97
N GLU A 62 2.00 6.87 -5.89
CA GLU A 62 2.15 7.38 -4.53
C GLU A 62 2.78 6.37 -3.59
N LYS A 63 3.35 6.81 -2.47
CA LYS A 63 3.99 5.91 -1.51
C LYS A 63 3.83 6.33 -0.05
N ILE A 64 3.78 5.33 0.82
CA ILE A 64 3.91 5.48 2.26
C ILE A 64 5.19 4.76 2.68
N VAL A 65 6.15 5.50 3.23
CA VAL A 65 7.47 4.97 3.61
C VAL A 65 7.73 5.23 5.10
N GLY A 66 8.43 4.30 5.74
CA GLY A 66 8.86 4.42 7.13
C GLY A 66 7.96 3.68 8.12
N VAL A 67 8.59 3.07 9.13
CA VAL A 67 7.93 2.18 10.09
C VAL A 67 6.79 2.85 10.87
N ASP A 68 6.96 4.13 11.22
CA ASP A 68 5.93 4.89 11.94
C ASP A 68 4.66 5.06 11.07
N SER A 69 4.83 5.51 9.82
CA SER A 69 3.74 5.69 8.86
C SER A 69 3.03 4.37 8.53
N LEU A 70 3.80 3.30 8.32
CA LEU A 70 3.26 1.96 8.07
C LEU A 70 2.49 1.42 9.29
N THR A 71 2.97 1.69 10.50
CA THR A 71 2.27 1.35 11.74
C THR A 71 0.96 2.13 11.86
N GLN A 72 0.94 3.42 11.53
CA GLN A 72 -0.30 4.21 11.51
C GLN A 72 -1.28 3.69 10.45
N ALA A 73 -0.80 3.30 9.26
CA ALA A 73 -1.64 2.73 8.20
C ALA A 73 -2.28 1.42 8.66
N ARG A 74 -1.52 0.55 9.34
CA ARG A 74 -2.04 -0.69 9.91
C ARG A 74 -3.13 -0.40 10.94
N LEU A 75 -2.86 0.50 11.89
CA LEU A 75 -3.83 0.87 12.94
C LEU A 75 -5.11 1.48 12.37
N LEU A 76 -5.00 2.32 11.35
CA LEU A 76 -6.16 2.89 10.64
C LEU A 76 -7.04 1.76 10.09
N ILE A 77 -6.43 0.81 9.37
CA ILE A 77 -7.16 -0.31 8.78
C ILE A 77 -7.78 -1.19 9.86
N GLU A 78 -7.01 -1.62 10.86
CA GLU A 78 -7.49 -2.55 11.89
C GLU A 78 -8.59 -1.97 12.79
N ASN A 79 -8.57 -0.66 13.07
CA ASN A 79 -9.56 -0.01 13.95
C ASN A 79 -10.85 0.36 13.21
N ASP A 80 -10.75 0.89 12.00
CA ASP A 80 -11.88 1.49 11.30
C ASP A 80 -12.53 0.55 10.28
N PHE A 81 -11.78 -0.45 9.80
CA PHE A 81 -12.22 -1.37 8.75
C PHE A 81 -11.98 -2.79 9.22
N HIS A 82 -12.97 -3.38 9.89
CA HIS A 82 -12.94 -4.78 10.33
C HIS A 82 -12.50 -5.68 9.14
N PRO A 83 -11.23 -6.14 9.08
CA PRO A 83 -10.65 -6.57 7.80
C PRO A 83 -11.38 -7.79 7.22
N SER A 84 -11.96 -8.62 8.10
CA SER A 84 -12.70 -9.84 7.76
C SER A 84 -13.85 -9.66 6.75
N ASP A 85 -14.35 -8.43 6.58
CA ASP A 85 -15.61 -8.20 5.86
C ASP A 85 -15.39 -7.74 4.41
N HIS A 86 -14.17 -7.31 4.07
CA HIS A 86 -13.86 -6.74 2.75
C HIS A 86 -12.54 -7.31 2.20
N GLU A 87 -12.63 -8.06 1.10
CA GLU A 87 -11.45 -8.67 0.46
C GLU A 87 -10.37 -7.64 0.11
N ALA A 88 -10.75 -6.50 -0.47
CA ALA A 88 -9.80 -5.44 -0.84
C ALA A 88 -9.05 -4.86 0.38
N VAL A 89 -9.73 -4.73 1.52
CA VAL A 89 -9.12 -4.27 2.77
C VAL A 89 -8.10 -5.30 3.29
N ASN A 90 -8.44 -6.59 3.24
CA ASN A 90 -7.50 -7.66 3.61
C ASN A 90 -6.26 -7.67 2.72
N LEU A 91 -6.43 -7.45 1.41
CA LEU A 91 -5.34 -7.37 0.45
C LEU A 91 -4.40 -6.20 0.78
N LEU A 92 -4.95 -5.01 1.00
CA LEU A 92 -4.17 -3.83 1.40
C LEU A 92 -3.44 -4.05 2.74
N LEU A 93 -4.15 -4.57 3.75
CA LEU A 93 -3.56 -4.89 5.05
C LEU A 93 -2.41 -5.89 4.94
N SER A 94 -2.52 -6.88 4.06
CA SER A 94 -1.43 -7.85 3.82
C SER A 94 -0.17 -7.18 3.28
N GLN A 95 -0.30 -6.15 2.42
CA GLN A 95 0.84 -5.40 1.90
C GLN A 95 1.41 -4.44 2.96
N VAL A 96 0.57 -3.78 3.76
CA VAL A 96 1.01 -2.97 4.92
C VAL A 96 1.83 -3.82 5.90
N ASN A 97 1.39 -5.04 6.19
CA ASN A 97 2.09 -5.96 7.07
C ASN A 97 3.46 -6.37 6.51
N LYS A 98 3.55 -6.72 5.22
CA LYS A 98 4.83 -7.01 4.55
C LYS A 98 5.76 -5.80 4.56
N ALA A 99 5.26 -4.62 4.21
CA ALA A 99 6.08 -3.40 4.21
C ALA A 99 6.63 -3.10 5.61
N THR A 100 5.83 -3.36 6.65
CA THR A 100 6.29 -3.22 8.04
C THR A 100 7.31 -4.28 8.42
N GLU A 101 7.12 -5.54 8.01
CA GLU A 101 8.06 -6.64 8.26
C GLU A 101 9.43 -6.38 7.61
N TYR A 102 9.46 -5.83 6.40
CA TYR A 102 10.69 -5.48 5.70
C TYR A 102 11.24 -4.09 6.08
N GLU A 103 10.50 -3.35 6.91
CA GLU A 103 10.80 -1.96 7.31
C GLU A 103 10.94 -0.99 6.10
N THR A 104 10.30 -1.28 4.98
CA THR A 104 10.45 -0.54 3.71
C THR A 104 9.33 0.50 3.52
N GLY A 105 8.44 0.24 2.57
CA GLY A 105 7.39 1.14 2.12
C GLY A 105 6.34 0.42 1.30
N LEU A 106 5.21 1.11 1.16
CA LEU A 106 4.03 0.68 0.43
C LEU A 106 3.85 1.64 -0.75
N PHE A 107 3.90 1.11 -1.97
CA PHE A 107 3.84 1.89 -3.20
C PHE A 107 2.54 1.58 -3.94
N PHE A 108 1.84 2.61 -4.37
CA PHE A 108 0.58 2.55 -5.08
C PHE A 108 0.82 2.97 -6.54
N TYR A 109 0.50 2.07 -7.47
CA TYR A 109 0.53 2.32 -8.91
C TYR A 109 -0.87 2.06 -9.43
N PHE A 110 -1.70 3.10 -9.37
CA PHE A 110 -3.10 3.00 -9.74
C PHE A 110 -3.31 3.58 -11.12
#